data_AF-A0AAP0N444-F1
#
_entry.id   AF-A0AAP0N444-F1
#
_cell.length_a   1.000
_cell.length_b   1.000
_cell.length_c   1.000
_cell.angle_alpha   90.00
_cell.angle_beta   90.00
_cell.angle_gamma   90.00
#
_symmetry.space_group_name_H-M   'P 1'
#
loop_
_entity.id
_entity.type
_entity.pdbx_description
1 polymer ?
#
loop_
_entity_poly.entity_id
_entity_poly.type
_entity_poly.pdbx_seq_one_letter_code
_entity_poly.pdbx_strand_id
1 'polypeptide(L)'
;MEIHVKESTIIRPAQETPKHCLQNSDLDLLVPSIHYPGVYFYRRPNDSPNFFEAGLLKEALSNVLVPYYPMAGRFGRDENGRIVINCHGEGVLFLEAETSCVIDDLGDFEPT
;
A
#
# COMPACT_ATOMS: atom_id res chain seq x y z
N MET A 1 -13.19 19.96 0.67
CA MET A 1 -11.79 19.74 0.26
C MET A 1 -11.80 19.09 -1.12
N GLU A 2 -11.13 19.72 -2.09
CA GLU A 2 -11.00 19.20 -3.45
C GLU A 2 -9.64 18.48 -3.57
N ILE A 3 -9.62 17.25 -4.09
CA ILE A 3 -8.41 16.42 -4.21
C ILE A 3 -8.29 15.95 -5.66
N HIS A 4 -7.12 16.14 -6.25
CA HIS A 4 -6.81 15.75 -7.62
C HIS A 4 -5.76 14.65 -7.64
N VAL A 5 -6.07 13.52 -8.28
CA VAL A 5 -5.08 12.45 -8.51
C VAL A 5 -4.15 12.89 -9.63
N LYS A 6 -2.85 12.97 -9.34
CA LYS A 6 -1.80 13.31 -10.30
C LYS A 6 -1.32 12.10 -11.07
N GLU A 7 -1.09 11.00 -10.35
CA GLU A 7 -0.53 9.79 -10.92
C GLU A 7 -1.07 8.54 -10.23
N SER A 8 -1.22 7.48 -11.02
CA SER A 8 -1.54 6.14 -10.56
C SER A 8 -0.53 5.16 -11.14
N THR A 9 0.20 4.48 -10.27
CA THR A 9 1.30 3.60 -10.66
C THR A 9 1.19 2.26 -9.95
N ILE A 10 1.43 1.16 -10.68
CA ILE A 10 1.63 -0.15 -10.06
C ILE A 10 3.12 -0.35 -9.78
N ILE A 11 3.46 -0.47 -8.49
CA ILE A 11 4.83 -0.69 -8.02
C ILE A 11 5.05 -2.18 -7.80
N ARG A 12 6.00 -2.76 -8.54
CA ARG A 12 6.38 -4.17 -8.44
C ARG A 12 7.60 -4.32 -7.53
N PRO A 13 7.87 -5.54 -6.99
CA PRO A 13 9.09 -5.79 -6.25
C PRO A 13 10.34 -5.46 -7.09
N ALA A 14 11.37 -4.91 -6.45
CA ALA A 14 12.62 -4.51 -7.12
C ALA A 14 13.42 -5.70 -7.69
N GLN A 15 13.15 -6.90 -7.20
CA GLN A 15 13.83 -8.14 -7.55
C GLN A 15 12.82 -9.27 -7.75
N GLU A 16 13.25 -10.37 -8.39
CA GLU A 16 12.41 -11.56 -8.48
C GLU A 16 12.13 -12.11 -7.07
N THR A 17 10.87 -12.49 -6.85
CA THR A 17 10.37 -13.01 -5.58
C THR A 17 9.84 -14.44 -5.78
N PRO A 18 9.78 -15.27 -4.72
CA PRO A 18 9.26 -16.62 -4.82
C PRO A 18 7.85 -16.66 -5.41
N LYS A 19 7.66 -17.44 -6.48
CA LYS A 19 6.38 -17.64 -7.14
C LYS A 19 5.69 -18.88 -6.61
N HIS A 20 4.62 -18.70 -5.86
CA HIS A 20 3.83 -19.79 -5.27
C HIS A 20 2.42 -19.30 -4.87
N CYS A 21 1.61 -20.24 -4.41
CA CYS A 21 0.36 -19.93 -3.71
C CYS A 21 0.61 -20.04 -2.20
N LEU A 22 0.53 -18.93 -1.49
CA LEU A 22 0.63 -18.90 -0.04
C LEU A 22 -0.73 -19.22 0.58
N GLN A 23 -0.80 -20.32 1.33
CA GLN A 23 -2.01 -20.69 2.05
C GLN A 23 -2.19 -19.84 3.30
N ASN A 24 -3.39 -19.30 3.48
CA ASN A 24 -3.81 -18.64 4.71
C ASN A 24 -3.96 -19.65 5.84
N SER A 25 -3.57 -19.28 7.06
CA SER A 25 -3.90 -20.04 8.27
C SER A 25 -5.40 -19.94 8.58
N ASP A 26 -5.92 -20.80 9.45
CA ASP A 26 -7.34 -20.71 9.85
C ASP A 26 -7.66 -19.38 10.56
N LEU A 27 -6.69 -18.80 11.27
CA LEU A 27 -6.84 -17.49 11.91
C LEU A 27 -6.97 -16.36 10.89
N ASP A 28 -6.23 -16.43 9.77
CA ASP A 28 -6.32 -15.42 8.71
C ASP A 28 -7.70 -15.43 8.03
N LEU A 29 -8.42 -16.56 8.05
CA LEU A 29 -9.76 -16.70 7.49
C LEU A 29 -10.88 -16.23 8.42
N LEU A 30 -10.57 -15.95 9.69
CA LEU A 30 -11.55 -15.37 10.64
C LEU A 30 -11.77 -13.88 10.39
N VAL A 31 -10.79 -13.21 9.78
CA VAL A 31 -10.86 -11.78 9.46
C VAL A 31 -11.69 -11.60 8.18
N PRO A 32 -12.61 -10.61 8.12
CA PRO A 32 -13.34 -10.32 6.90
C PRO A 32 -12.39 -10.03 5.73
N SER A 33 -12.78 -10.46 4.52
CA SER A 33 -12.05 -10.13 3.29
C SER A 33 -12.29 -8.67 2.91
N ILE A 34 -11.60 -7.77 3.61
CA ILE A 34 -11.71 -6.32 3.46
C ILE A 34 -10.31 -5.69 3.47
N HIS A 35 -10.20 -4.51 2.87
CA HIS A 35 -9.06 -3.63 3.13
C HIS A 35 -9.35 -2.82 4.40
N TYR A 36 -8.41 -2.78 5.34
CA TYR A 36 -8.48 -1.88 6.49
C TYR A 36 -7.97 -0.50 6.08
N PRO A 37 -8.84 0.53 6.03
CA PRO A 37 -8.42 1.87 5.71
C PRO A 37 -7.66 2.48 6.88
N GLY A 38 -6.53 3.13 6.60
CA GLY A 38 -5.75 3.90 7.56
C GLY A 38 -5.21 5.16 6.89
N VAL A 39 -5.24 6.29 7.61
CA VAL A 39 -4.73 7.58 7.12
C VAL A 39 -3.71 8.09 8.13
N TYR A 40 -2.54 8.50 7.63
CA TYR A 40 -1.45 9.03 8.44
C TYR A 40 -1.16 10.46 8.01
N PHE A 41 -1.13 11.37 8.99
CA PHE A 41 -0.88 12.80 8.76
C PHE A 41 0.52 13.17 9.22
N TYR A 42 1.25 13.89 8.37
CA TYR A 42 2.62 14.33 8.64
C TYR A 42 2.73 15.83 8.38
N ARG A 43 3.17 16.59 9.40
CA ARG A 43 3.50 18.01 9.22
C ARG A 43 4.85 18.13 8.54
N ARG A 44 4.95 18.99 7.52
CA ARG A 44 6.21 19.28 6.82
C ARG A 44 7.20 19.96 7.78
N PRO A 45 8.42 19.41 7.98
CA PRO A 45 9.48 20.10 8.73
C PRO A 45 10.02 21.30 7.95
N ASN A 46 10.53 22.32 8.67
CA ASN A 46 11.00 23.58 8.07
C ASN A 46 12.14 23.43 7.04
N ASP A 47 12.90 22.33 7.07
CA ASP A 47 14.05 22.07 6.18
C ASP A 47 14.00 20.66 5.56
N SER A 48 12.94 20.34 4.83
CA SER A 48 12.80 19.05 4.15
C SER A 48 12.50 19.22 2.66
N PRO A 49 13.53 19.41 1.81
CA PRO A 49 13.33 19.63 0.38
C PRO A 49 12.73 18.40 -0.34
N ASN A 50 12.92 17.21 0.22
CA ASN A 50 12.45 15.94 -0.35
C ASN A 50 11.30 15.33 0.47
N PHE A 51 10.54 16.14 1.20
CA PHE A 51 9.43 15.67 2.03
C PHE A 51 8.39 14.94 1.19
N PHE A 52 8.28 13.61 1.39
CA PHE A 52 7.42 12.73 0.60
C PHE A 52 7.66 12.82 -0.92
N GLU A 53 8.91 12.98 -1.35
CA GLU A 53 9.24 12.90 -2.78
C GLU A 53 8.78 11.53 -3.33
N ALA A 54 7.91 11.55 -4.34
CA ALA A 54 7.18 10.38 -4.79
C ALA A 54 8.10 9.32 -5.44
N GLY A 55 9.13 9.74 -6.16
CA GLY A 55 10.12 8.84 -6.75
C GLY A 55 10.84 7.98 -5.70
N LEU A 56 11.36 8.61 -4.66
CA LEU A 56 12.02 7.96 -3.53
C LEU A 56 11.07 7.01 -2.79
N LEU A 57 9.80 7.39 -2.61
CA LEU A 57 8.80 6.51 -1.98
C LEU A 57 8.46 5.29 -2.85
N LYS A 58 8.29 5.48 -4.16
CA LYS A 58 8.06 4.38 -5.10
C LYS A 58 9.24 3.40 -5.14
N GLU A 59 10.47 3.91 -5.14
CA GLU A 59 11.69 3.10 -5.08
C GLU A 59 11.78 2.33 -3.75
N ALA A 60 11.58 3.02 -2.62
CA ALA A 60 11.58 2.38 -1.30
C ALA A 60 10.50 1.29 -1.19
N LEU A 61 9.29 1.55 -1.70
CA LEU A 61 8.21 0.58 -1.73
C LEU A 61 8.57 -0.64 -2.58
N SER A 62 9.13 -0.44 -3.78
CA SER A 62 9.64 -1.51 -4.64
C SER A 62 10.65 -2.40 -3.92
N ASN A 63 11.58 -1.81 -3.16
CA ASN A 63 12.58 -2.54 -2.37
C ASN A 63 11.96 -3.33 -1.21
N VAL A 64 11.02 -2.75 -0.47
CA VAL A 64 10.34 -3.41 0.66
C VAL A 64 9.43 -4.55 0.20
N LEU A 65 8.86 -4.46 -0.99
CA LEU A 65 8.08 -5.55 -1.58
C LEU A 65 8.91 -6.81 -1.88
N VAL A 66 10.24 -6.78 -1.81
CA VAL A 66 11.07 -7.99 -1.94
C VAL A 66 10.92 -8.91 -0.72
N PRO A 67 11.26 -8.48 0.52
CA PRO A 67 11.01 -9.30 1.71
C PRO A 67 9.53 -9.49 2.05
N TYR A 68 8.66 -8.54 1.66
CA TYR A 68 7.20 -8.59 1.88
C TYR A 68 6.42 -8.95 0.61
N TYR A 69 6.97 -9.82 -0.22
CA TYR A 69 6.43 -10.19 -1.53
C TYR A 69 4.96 -10.65 -1.56
N PRO A 70 4.36 -11.26 -0.51
CA PRO A 70 2.93 -11.58 -0.56
C PRO A 70 2.05 -10.35 -0.72
N MET A 71 2.49 -9.16 -0.29
CA MET A 71 1.76 -7.90 -0.47
C MET A 71 1.61 -7.50 -1.94
N ALA A 72 2.53 -7.94 -2.81
CA ALA A 72 2.46 -7.74 -4.25
C ALA A 72 1.67 -8.85 -4.98
N GLY A 73 1.06 -9.78 -4.25
CA GLY A 73 0.25 -10.88 -4.80
C GLY A 73 -1.20 -10.51 -5.08
N ARG A 74 -2.02 -11.52 -5.37
CA ARG A 74 -3.48 -11.40 -5.55
C ARG A 74 -4.21 -12.48 -4.80
N PHE A 75 -5.44 -12.21 -4.38
CA PHE A 75 -6.31 -13.27 -3.88
C PHE A 75 -6.61 -14.29 -4.96
N GLY A 76 -6.54 -15.57 -4.58
CA GLY A 76 -6.91 -16.71 -5.39
C GLY A 76 -7.75 -17.70 -4.59
N ARG A 77 -8.04 -18.83 -5.21
CA ARG A 77 -8.61 -20.02 -4.56
C ARG A 77 -7.80 -21.24 -4.94
N ASP A 78 -7.58 -22.13 -3.98
CA ASP A 78 -7.02 -23.45 -4.26
C ASP A 78 -8.09 -24.43 -4.77
N GLU A 79 -7.69 -25.68 -5.03
CA GLU A 79 -8.56 -26.75 -5.54
C GLU A 79 -9.73 -27.08 -4.58
N ASN A 80 -9.57 -26.79 -3.28
CA ASN A 80 -10.61 -26.98 -2.27
C ASN A 80 -11.46 -25.72 -2.06
N GLY A 81 -11.23 -24.66 -2.85
CA GLY A 81 -11.91 -23.39 -2.75
C GLY A 81 -11.45 -22.49 -1.61
N ARG A 82 -10.37 -22.86 -0.88
CA ARG A 82 -9.80 -22.07 0.21
C ARG A 82 -9.15 -20.81 -0.37
N ILE A 83 -9.32 -19.68 0.32
CA ILE A 83 -8.67 -18.42 -0.07
C ILE A 83 -7.16 -18.56 0.14
N VAL A 84 -6.40 -18.17 -0.87
CA VAL A 84 -4.93 -18.16 -0.89
C VAL A 84 -4.42 -16.85 -1.47
N ILE A 85 -3.13 -16.57 -1.30
CA ILE A 85 -2.44 -15.46 -1.96
C ILE A 85 -1.55 -16.01 -3.08
N ASN A 86 -1.86 -15.66 -4.32
CA ASN A 86 -1.03 -15.94 -5.48
C ASN A 86 0.13 -14.95 -5.53
N CYS A 87 1.32 -15.39 -5.14
CA CYS A 87 2.52 -14.57 -5.03
C CYS A 87 3.24 -14.48 -6.39
N HIS A 88 2.71 -13.72 -7.34
CA HIS A 88 3.31 -13.57 -8.68
C HIS A 88 4.04 -12.23 -8.90
N GLY A 89 4.17 -11.41 -7.85
CA GLY A 89 4.86 -10.12 -7.95
C GLY A 89 4.17 -9.10 -8.85
N GLU A 90 2.84 -9.16 -8.95
CA GLU A 90 2.05 -8.27 -9.79
C GLU A 90 2.09 -6.80 -9.35
N GLY A 91 2.47 -6.57 -8.09
CA GLY A 91 2.72 -5.25 -7.52
C GLY A 91 1.52 -4.67 -6.79
N VAL A 92 1.72 -3.48 -6.23
CA VAL A 92 0.75 -2.73 -5.43
C VAL A 92 0.42 -1.39 -6.07
N LEU A 93 -0.78 -0.88 -5.82
CA LEU A 93 -1.20 0.44 -6.29
C LEU A 93 -0.57 1.55 -5.43
N PHE A 94 0.06 2.51 -6.07
CA PHE A 94 0.53 3.76 -5.48
C PHE A 94 -0.14 4.94 -6.20
N LEU A 95 -0.83 5.79 -5.44
CA LEU A 95 -1.50 6.99 -5.95
C LEU A 95 -0.81 8.23 -5.38
N GLU A 96 -0.45 9.17 -6.24
CA GLU A 96 -0.06 10.53 -5.83
C GLU A 96 -1.23 11.48 -6.12
N ALA A 97 -1.59 12.29 -5.13
CA ALA A 97 -2.65 13.28 -5.24
C ALA A 97 -2.24 14.60 -4.59
N GLU A 98 -2.86 15.69 -5.04
CA GLU A 98 -2.64 17.03 -4.50
C GLU A 98 -3.97 17.73 -4.18
N THR A 99 -3.89 18.71 -3.29
CA THR A 99 -4.99 19.58 -2.89
C THR A 99 -4.43 20.96 -2.57
N SER A 100 -5.26 22.00 -2.69
CA SER A 100 -4.93 23.34 -2.23
C SER A 100 -5.07 23.52 -0.72
N CYS A 101 -5.66 22.54 -0.02
CA CYS A 101 -5.80 22.55 1.44
C CYS A 101 -4.45 22.27 2.14
N VAL A 102 -4.29 22.81 3.34
CA VAL A 102 -3.16 22.52 4.24
C VAL A 102 -3.59 21.63 5.39
N ILE A 103 -2.63 20.99 6.06
CA ILE A 103 -2.91 20.03 7.15
C ILE A 103 -3.73 20.64 8.29
N ASP A 104 -3.56 21.94 8.56
CA ASP A 104 -4.28 22.66 9.61
C ASP A 104 -5.76 22.91 9.24
N ASP A 105 -6.15 22.74 7.97
CA ASP A 105 -7.56 22.78 7.54
C ASP A 105 -8.34 21.53 7.97
N LEU A 106 -7.66 20.47 8.40
CA LEU A 106 -8.24 19.14 8.70
C LEU A 106 -8.62 18.94 10.17
N GLY A 107 -8.44 19.95 11.03
CA GLY A 107 -8.72 19.89 12.46
C GLY A 107 -7.56 19.31 13.30
N ASP A 108 -7.84 19.00 14.57
CA ASP A 108 -6.87 18.55 15.58
C ASP A 108 -6.68 17.02 15.62
N PHE A 109 -7.33 16.27 14.72
CA PHE A 109 -7.28 14.81 14.61
C PHE A 109 -7.61 14.06 15.92
N GLU A 110 -8.30 14.71 16.86
CA GLU A 110 -8.77 14.07 18.09
C GLU A 110 -9.86 13.03 17.76
N PRO A 111 -9.83 11.82 18.37
CA PRO A 111 -10.93 10.89 18.22
C PRO A 111 -12.20 11.50 18.83
N THR A 112 -13.25 11.63 18.03
CA THR A 112 -14.62 11.93 18.51
C THR A 112 -15.24 10.73 19.21
#